data_AF-A0A943M053-F1
#
_entry.id   AF-A0A943M053-F1
#
_cell.length_a   1.000
_cell.length_b   1.000
_cell.length_c   1.000
_cell.angle_alpha   90.00
_cell.angle_beta   90.00
_cell.angle_gamma   90.00
#
_symmetry.space_group_name_H-M   'P 1'
#
loop_
_entity.id
_entity.type
_entity.pdbx_description
1 polymer ?
#
loop_
_entity_poly.entity_id
_entity_poly.type
_entity_poly.pdbx_seq_one_letter_code
_entity_poly.pdbx_strand_id
1 'polypeptide(L)'
;MKKINLLYLLAILAIISGLLLYYLPDMTSGHNAESNNTSQTFKEKTIVHDFGTTELKKAPKRIVILDNLYGEILDPLDITPVGATTGRADSQEFSTLFKKQYKDAKVVSVGWQGNPDLDKIAELKPDLILMTGEQED
;
A
#
# COMPACT_ATOMS: atom_id res chain seq x y z
N MET A 1 -44.36 -43.36 2.06
CA MET A 1 -42.96 -43.04 2.39
C MET A 1 -42.11 -44.23 2.00
N LYS A 2 -41.37 -44.17 0.88
CA LYS A 2 -40.56 -45.30 0.40
C LYS A 2 -39.30 -45.41 1.27
N LYS A 3 -39.11 -46.52 1.97
CA LYS A 3 -37.89 -46.82 2.72
C LYS A 3 -36.77 -47.00 1.69
N ILE A 4 -35.86 -46.04 1.61
CA ILE A 4 -34.68 -46.14 0.75
C ILE A 4 -33.67 -47.01 1.51
N ASN A 5 -33.23 -48.11 0.91
CA ASN A 5 -32.33 -49.07 1.56
C ASN A 5 -30.97 -48.42 1.82
N LEU A 6 -30.46 -48.52 3.04
CA LEU A 6 -29.18 -47.93 3.47
C LEU A 6 -27.99 -48.35 2.59
N LEU A 7 -28.03 -49.57 2.05
CA LEU A 7 -27.07 -50.09 1.07
C LEU A 7 -27.03 -49.27 -0.23
N TYR A 8 -28.18 -48.76 -0.69
CA TYR A 8 -28.24 -47.88 -1.87
C TYR A 8 -27.64 -46.50 -1.59
N LEU A 9 -27.80 -45.97 -0.37
CA LEU A 9 -27.22 -44.69 0.02
C LEU A 9 -25.68 -44.76 0.07
N LEU A 10 -25.14 -45.87 0.59
CA LEU A 10 -23.69 -46.09 0.67
C LEU A 10 -23.06 -46.26 -0.72
N ALA A 11 -23.75 -46.93 -1.66
CA ALA A 11 -23.28 -47.09 -3.03
C ALA A 11 -23.19 -45.74 -3.77
N ILE A 12 -24.18 -44.85 -3.59
CA ILE A 12 -24.18 -43.51 -4.19
C ILE A 12 -23.04 -42.64 -3.61
N LEU A 13 -22.79 -42.73 -2.30
CA LEU A 13 -21.71 -41.98 -1.65
C LEU A 13 -20.32 -42.40 -2.16
N ALA A 14 -20.11 -43.70 -2.41
CA ALA A 14 -18.85 -44.21 -2.97
C ALA A 14 -18.60 -43.72 -4.40
N ILE A 15 -19.65 -43.62 -5.23
CA ILE A 15 -19.53 -43.12 -6.60
C ILE A 15 -19.24 -41.61 -6.62
N ILE A 16 -19.87 -40.83 -5.74
CA ILE A 16 -19.62 -39.39 -5.60
C ILE A 16 -18.20 -39.13 -5.08
N SER A 17 -17.72 -39.91 -4.10
CA SER A 17 -16.34 -39.84 -3.60
C SER A 17 -15.30 -40.15 -4.69
N GLY A 18 -15.56 -41.16 -5.53
CA GLY A 18 -14.67 -41.51 -6.64
C GLY A 18 -14.61 -40.44 -7.72
N LEU A 19 -15.75 -39.82 -8.06
CA LEU A 19 -15.79 -38.71 -9.00
C LEU A 19 -15.06 -37.47 -8.43
N LEU A 20 -15.25 -37.15 -7.16
CA LEU A 20 -14.63 -35.98 -6.54
C LEU A 20 -13.09 -36.07 -6.53
N LEU A 21 -12.54 -37.28 -6.33
CA LEU A 21 -11.10 -37.54 -6.40
C LEU A 21 -10.55 -37.53 -7.83
N TYR A 22 -11.38 -37.82 -8.85
CA TYR A 22 -10.98 -37.76 -10.25
C TYR A 22 -10.89 -36.32 -10.81
N TYR A 23 -11.64 -35.38 -10.23
CA TYR A 23 -11.64 -33.96 -10.64
C TYR A 23 -10.70 -33.06 -9.80
N LEU A 24 -10.04 -33.61 -8.77
CA LEU A 24 -9.03 -32.87 -8.02
C LEU A 24 -7.66 -33.06 -8.71
N PRO A 25 -6.99 -32.00 -9.20
CA PRO A 25 -5.58 -32.11 -9.52
C PRO A 25 -4.82 -32.47 -8.23
N ASP A 26 -3.81 -33.32 -8.38
CA ASP A 26 -2.94 -33.80 -7.30
C ASP A 26 -2.38 -32.62 -6.49
N MET A 27 -3.03 -32.28 -5.38
CA MET A 27 -2.53 -31.32 -4.40
C MET A 27 -1.61 -32.05 -3.40
N THR A 28 -0.65 -32.82 -3.92
CA THR A 28 0.57 -33.17 -3.19
C THR A 28 1.75 -32.40 -3.77
N SER A 29 1.65 -31.07 -3.67
CA SER A 29 2.82 -30.21 -3.70
C SER A 29 2.72 -29.29 -2.50
N GLY A 30 3.19 -29.80 -1.37
CA GLY A 30 3.76 -28.96 -0.34
C GLY A 30 4.97 -28.23 -0.92
N HIS A 31 4.72 -27.21 -1.74
CA HIS A 31 5.64 -26.10 -1.83
C HIS A 31 5.62 -25.49 -0.43
N ASN A 32 6.56 -25.94 0.40
CA ASN A 32 7.21 -25.01 1.31
C ASN A 32 7.74 -23.92 0.39
N ALA A 33 6.91 -22.89 0.16
CA ALA A 33 7.41 -21.59 -0.15
C ALA A 33 8.25 -21.25 1.08
N GLU A 34 9.53 -21.61 1.03
CA GLU A 34 10.56 -20.77 1.58
C GLU A 34 10.26 -19.38 1.01
N SER A 35 9.46 -18.65 1.78
CA SER A 35 9.50 -17.22 1.82
C SER A 35 10.95 -16.95 2.22
N ASN A 36 11.80 -16.92 1.19
CA ASN A 36 13.03 -16.20 1.17
C ASN A 36 12.59 -14.75 1.38
N ASN A 37 12.29 -14.43 2.65
CA ASN A 37 12.45 -13.11 3.22
C ASN A 37 13.94 -12.82 3.09
N THR A 38 14.37 -12.59 1.86
CA THR A 38 15.48 -11.72 1.56
C THR A 38 14.99 -10.37 2.05
N SER A 39 15.10 -10.16 3.36
CA SER A 39 14.97 -8.85 3.97
C SER A 39 15.97 -8.00 3.22
N GLN A 40 15.48 -7.25 2.23
CA GLN A 40 16.29 -6.28 1.53
C GLN A 40 16.72 -5.32 2.60
N THR A 41 17.92 -5.55 3.12
CA THR A 41 18.49 -4.74 4.17
C THR A 41 18.64 -3.37 3.55
N PHE A 42 17.87 -2.41 4.06
CA PHE A 42 17.93 -1.04 3.59
C PHE A 42 19.37 -0.57 3.75
N LYS A 43 19.98 -0.19 2.63
CA LYS A 43 21.30 0.44 2.65
C LYS A 43 21.10 1.91 2.92
N GLU A 44 21.83 2.44 3.89
CA GLU A 44 21.84 3.87 4.17
C GLU A 44 22.13 4.65 2.88
N LYS A 45 21.41 5.75 2.69
CA LYS A 45 21.52 6.60 1.49
C LYS A 45 21.72 8.03 1.91
N THR A 46 22.69 8.69 1.29
CA THR A 46 22.84 10.14 1.37
C THR A 46 22.32 10.73 0.07
N ILE A 47 21.35 11.63 0.19
CA ILE A 47 20.75 12.36 -0.93
C ILE A 47 21.28 13.79 -0.87
N VAL A 48 21.90 14.23 -1.96
CA VAL A 48 22.33 15.63 -2.16
C VAL A 48 21.24 16.33 -2.96
N HIS A 49 20.81 17.50 -2.51
CA HIS A 49 19.82 18.35 -3.14
C HIS A 49 20.20 19.82 -2.94
N ASP A 50 19.50 20.74 -3.59
CA ASP A 50 19.88 22.17 -3.63
C ASP A 50 19.96 22.82 -2.23
N PHE A 51 19.13 22.36 -1.29
CA PHE A 51 19.13 22.81 0.11
C PHE A 51 20.13 22.10 1.04
N GLY A 52 21.01 21.22 0.53
CA GLY A 52 22.03 20.53 1.31
C GLY A 52 22.01 19.01 1.17
N THR A 53 22.14 18.31 2.30
CA THR A 53 22.22 16.84 2.32
C THR A 53 21.24 16.23 3.31
N THR A 54 20.56 15.18 2.88
CA THR A 54 19.66 14.38 3.72
C THR A 54 20.18 12.95 3.80
N GLU A 55 20.43 12.49 5.03
CA GLU A 55 20.86 11.12 5.31
C GLU A 55 19.65 10.25 5.69
N LEU A 56 19.40 9.20 4.91
CA LEU A 56 18.41 8.18 5.18
C LEU A 56 19.12 6.96 5.76
N LYS A 57 19.02 6.76 7.08
CA LYS A 57 19.58 5.59 7.79
C LYS A 57 18.68 4.36 7.73
N LYS A 58 17.40 4.58 7.43
CA LYS A 58 16.37 3.54 7.33
C LYS A 58 15.37 3.92 6.24
N ALA A 59 14.66 2.92 5.72
CA ALA A 59 13.54 3.17 4.84
C ALA A 59 12.49 4.04 5.57
N PRO A 60 12.09 5.19 4.99
CA PRO A 60 11.03 6.03 5.54
C PRO A 60 9.71 5.26 5.62
N LYS A 61 8.96 5.48 6.69
CA LYS A 61 7.66 4.84 6.93
C LYS A 61 6.52 5.85 7.07
N ARG A 62 6.84 7.11 7.31
CA ARG A 62 5.89 8.20 7.56
C ARG A 62 6.26 9.36 6.64
N ILE A 63 5.83 9.23 5.40
CA ILE A 63 6.14 10.19 4.34
C ILE A 63 5.05 11.26 4.30
N VAL A 64 5.45 12.52 4.23
CA VAL A 64 4.56 13.64 3.88
C VAL A 64 4.98 14.20 2.52
N ILE A 65 4.01 14.47 1.65
CA ILE A 65 4.25 15.11 0.35
C ILE A 65 3.72 16.55 0.36
N LEU A 66 4.56 17.51 -0.04
CA LEU A 66 4.20 18.93 -0.12
C LEU A 66 3.87 19.40 -1.53
N ASP A 67 4.23 18.61 -2.54
CA ASP A 67 3.73 18.72 -3.91
C ASP A 67 2.75 17.55 -4.16
N ASN A 68 1.54 17.88 -4.58
CA ASN A 68 0.48 16.90 -4.75
C ASN A 68 0.73 15.94 -5.94
N LEU A 69 1.70 16.23 -6.81
CA LEU A 69 2.09 15.35 -7.92
C LEU A 69 2.99 14.19 -7.48
N TYR A 70 3.63 14.26 -6.31
CA TYR A 70 4.39 13.11 -5.79
C TYR A 70 3.51 11.87 -5.58
N GLY A 71 2.20 12.02 -5.44
CA GLY A 71 1.27 10.88 -5.44
C GLY A 71 1.43 9.98 -6.66
N GLU A 72 1.70 10.53 -7.85
CA GLU A 72 1.87 9.77 -9.09
C GLU A 72 3.16 8.95 -9.11
N ILE A 73 4.16 9.37 -8.32
CA ILE A 73 5.42 8.66 -8.16
C ILE A 73 5.31 7.60 -7.06
N LEU A 74 4.60 7.90 -5.98
CA LEU A 74 4.46 7.00 -4.83
C LEU A 74 3.49 5.84 -5.10
N ASP A 75 2.42 6.06 -5.86
CA ASP A 75 1.37 5.07 -6.12
C ASP A 75 1.90 3.80 -6.83
N PRO A 76 2.69 3.89 -7.93
CA PRO A 76 3.29 2.69 -8.56
C PRO A 76 4.29 1.94 -7.69
N LEU A 77 4.74 2.54 -6.58
CA LEU A 77 5.67 1.95 -5.61
C LEU A 77 4.94 1.33 -4.42
N ASP A 78 3.60 1.31 -4.43
CA ASP A 78 2.74 0.89 -3.31
C ASP A 78 3.02 1.68 -2.01
N ILE A 79 3.43 2.94 -2.14
CA ILE A 79 3.73 3.82 -1.00
C ILE A 79 2.56 4.77 -0.80
N THR A 80 1.96 4.76 0.39
CA THR A 80 0.95 5.73 0.78
C THR A 80 1.52 6.73 1.79
N PRO A 81 1.47 8.04 1.52
CA PRO A 81 1.92 9.05 2.48
C PRO A 81 0.97 9.13 3.69
N VAL A 82 1.48 9.56 4.84
CA VAL A 82 0.64 9.84 6.02
C VAL A 82 -0.03 11.21 5.94
N GLY A 83 0.53 12.11 5.14
CA GLY A 83 -0.06 13.41 4.85
C GLY A 83 0.32 13.92 3.46
N ALA A 84 -0.58 14.70 2.88
CA ALA A 84 -0.40 15.27 1.55
C ALA A 84 -0.99 16.68 1.48
N THR A 85 -0.40 17.55 0.67
CA THR A 85 -1.00 18.84 0.33
C THR A 85 -2.11 18.69 -0.70
N THR A 86 -2.95 19.73 -0.80
CA THR A 86 -3.97 19.86 -1.84
C THR A 86 -3.50 20.79 -2.96
N GLY A 87 -4.03 20.59 -4.16
CA GLY A 87 -3.68 21.41 -5.33
C GLY A 87 -4.40 22.75 -5.42
N ARG A 88 -5.29 23.09 -4.49
CA ARG A 88 -6.09 24.33 -4.54
C ARG A 88 -6.16 25.02 -3.18
N ALA A 89 -5.99 26.34 -3.19
CA ALA A 89 -6.20 27.19 -2.02
C ALA A 89 -7.60 26.96 -1.41
N ASP A 90 -7.68 27.06 -0.09
CA ASP A 90 -8.92 26.93 0.71
C ASP A 90 -9.68 25.61 0.53
N SER A 91 -9.02 24.57 0.01
CA SER A 91 -9.57 23.24 -0.18
C SER A 91 -8.82 22.22 0.65
N GLN A 92 -9.55 21.40 1.41
CA GLN A 92 -9.01 20.20 2.05
C GLN A 92 -9.13 18.95 1.15
N GLU A 93 -9.76 19.10 -0.01
CA GLU A 93 -9.96 18.01 -0.95
C GLU A 93 -8.70 17.74 -1.77
N PHE A 94 -8.29 16.48 -1.82
CA PHE A 94 -7.22 16.00 -2.69
C PHE A 94 -7.63 16.01 -4.16
N SER A 95 -6.63 15.94 -5.05
CA SER A 95 -6.83 15.73 -6.49
C SER A 95 -7.75 14.53 -6.74
N THR A 96 -8.57 14.60 -7.79
CA THR A 96 -9.50 13.53 -8.19
C THR A 96 -8.78 12.19 -8.41
N LEU A 97 -7.52 12.22 -8.84
CA LEU A 97 -6.67 11.04 -9.02
C LEU A 97 -6.50 10.24 -7.72
N PHE A 98 -6.23 10.93 -6.61
CA PHE A 98 -5.88 10.29 -5.33
C PHE A 98 -6.99 10.34 -4.28
N LYS A 99 -8.05 11.13 -4.50
CA LYS A 99 -9.11 11.39 -3.51
C LYS A 99 -9.69 10.13 -2.88
N LYS A 100 -10.01 9.11 -3.68
CA LYS A 100 -10.57 7.85 -3.16
C LYS A 100 -9.53 7.09 -2.35
N GLN A 101 -8.35 6.86 -2.92
CA GLN A 101 -7.26 6.13 -2.27
C GLN A 101 -6.83 6.79 -0.96
N TYR A 102 -6.65 8.11 -0.96
CA TYR A 102 -6.23 8.87 0.21
C TYR A 102 -7.30 8.88 1.29
N LYS A 103 -8.58 8.93 0.91
CA LYS A 103 -9.68 8.76 1.86
C LYS A 103 -9.68 7.36 2.48
N ASP A 104 -9.56 6.32 1.67
CA ASP A 104 -9.58 4.92 2.12
C ASP A 104 -8.39 4.62 3.05
N ALA A 105 -7.22 5.19 2.75
CA ALA A 105 -6.00 5.06 3.55
C ALA A 105 -5.87 6.08 4.70
N LYS A 106 -6.85 6.99 4.87
CA LYS A 106 -6.86 8.04 5.91
C LYS A 106 -5.65 8.97 5.86
N VAL A 107 -5.21 9.33 4.65
CA VAL A 107 -4.18 10.35 4.45
C VAL A 107 -4.71 11.69 4.93
N VAL A 108 -3.91 12.40 5.74
CA VAL A 108 -4.29 13.69 6.30
C VAL A 108 -3.94 14.81 5.34
N SER A 109 -4.90 15.69 5.06
CA SER A 109 -4.60 16.92 4.33
C SER A 109 -3.80 17.85 5.21
N VAL A 110 -2.61 18.23 4.75
CA VAL A 110 -1.73 19.21 5.41
C VAL A 110 -1.86 20.59 4.76
N GLY A 111 -3.03 20.91 4.23
CA GLY A 111 -3.32 22.22 3.63
C GLY A 111 -2.95 22.33 2.16
N TRP A 112 -2.98 23.56 1.64
CA TRP A 112 -2.69 23.86 0.24
C TRP A 112 -1.18 23.85 -0.01
N GLN A 113 -0.72 23.32 -1.15
CA GLN A 113 0.71 23.21 -1.45
C GLN A 113 1.46 24.56 -1.43
N GLY A 114 0.79 25.67 -1.78
CA GLY A 114 1.39 27.00 -1.73
C GLY A 114 1.50 27.58 -0.32
N ASN A 115 0.81 27.00 0.67
CA ASN A 115 0.93 27.34 2.08
C ASN A 115 0.58 26.13 2.97
N PRO A 116 1.51 25.16 3.13
CA PRO A 116 1.28 23.97 3.92
C PRO A 116 1.13 24.27 5.41
N ASP A 117 0.27 23.50 6.08
CA ASP A 117 0.00 23.58 7.51
C ASP A 117 1.12 22.89 8.32
N LEU A 118 2.08 23.68 8.79
CA LEU A 118 3.27 23.19 9.50
C LEU A 118 2.93 22.49 10.82
N ASP A 119 1.89 22.94 11.52
CA ASP A 119 1.47 22.35 12.78
C ASP A 119 0.92 20.93 12.55
N LYS A 120 0.06 20.75 11.54
CA LYS A 120 -0.40 19.41 11.14
C LYS A 120 0.74 18.51 10.69
N ILE A 121 1.70 19.03 9.93
CA ILE A 121 2.87 18.25 9.51
C ILE A 121 3.65 17.77 10.73
N ALA A 122 3.88 18.64 11.72
CA ALA A 122 4.56 18.27 12.96
C ALA A 122 3.79 17.22 13.77
N GLU A 123 2.47 17.34 13.88
CA GLU A 123 1.60 16.36 14.55
C GLU A 123 1.68 14.97 13.92
N LEU A 124 1.84 14.90 12.58
CA LEU A 124 2.02 13.65 11.85
C LEU A 124 3.36 12.99 12.12
N LYS A 125 4.34 13.64 12.74
CA LYS A 125 5.67 13.08 13.03
C LYS A 125 6.27 12.33 11.82
N PRO A 126 6.41 12.98 10.66
CA PRO A 126 6.99 12.35 9.48
C PRO A 126 8.46 11.99 9.72
N ASP A 127 8.94 10.98 9.00
CA ASP A 127 10.35 10.63 8.91
C ASP A 127 10.97 10.94 7.54
N LEU A 128 10.15 11.43 6.61
CA LEU A 128 10.57 12.02 5.35
C LEU A 128 9.49 13.03 4.88
N ILE A 129 9.93 14.20 4.42
CA ILE A 129 9.09 15.18 3.75
C ILE A 129 9.62 15.34 2.33
N LEU A 130 8.75 15.14 1.33
CA LEU A 130 9.07 15.34 -0.08
C LEU A 130 8.49 16.67 -0.55
N MET A 131 9.34 17.49 -1.16
CA MET A 131 8.97 18.77 -1.74
C MET A 131 9.70 18.96 -3.07
N THR A 132 9.06 19.66 -3.99
CA THR A 132 9.71 20.15 -5.19
C THR A 132 10.55 21.37 -4.79
N GLY A 133 11.84 21.36 -5.12
CA GLY A 133 12.66 22.56 -4.95
C GLY A 133 12.21 23.61 -5.97
N GLU A 134 11.84 24.80 -5.51
CA GLU A 134 11.72 25.92 -6.43
C GLU A 134 13.12 26.41 -6.76
N GLN A 135 13.43 26.44 -8.06
CA GLN A 135 14.68 27.00 -8.55
C GLN A 135 14.56 28.52 -8.43
N GLU A 136 15.32 29.13 -7.52
CA GLU A 136 15.57 30.56 -7.62
C GLU A 136 16.40 30.77 -8.89
N ASP A 137 15.85 31.51 -9.85
CA ASP A 137 16.56 31.95 -11.06
C ASP A 137 17.76 32.85 -10.72
#